data_AF-A0A8T5Q1R8-F1
#
_entry.id   AF-A0A8T5Q1R8-F1
#
_cell.length_a   1.000
_cell.length_b   1.000
_cell.length_c   1.000
_cell.angle_alpha   90.00
_cell.angle_beta   90.00
_cell.angle_gamma   90.00
#
_symmetry.space_group_name_H-M   'P 1'
#
loop_
_entity.id
_entity.type
_entity.pdbx_description
1 polymer ?
#
loop_
_entity_poly.entity_id
_entity_poly.type
_entity_poly.pdbx_seq_one_letter_code
_entity_poly.pdbx_strand_id
1 'polypeptide(L)'
;MKLGYWKKYESILKRFTPEKVYNMVLEFAKRLGEPYKKKSKYGRKTKVRPIEYATYIVYQIIINNATFRAMEFESKIYTGAHLDHSTLVVNFEKIPVVYFLDLIEETGAYLDRLLERSDQYVADSSAVTTPLKFETENKGKIVEEKIEFLFPPVYSG
;
A
#
# COMPACT_ATOMS: atom_id res chain seq x y z
N MET A 1 26.08 -7.05 -14.93
CA MET A 1 26.67 -6.59 -13.65
C MET A 1 25.58 -6.67 -12.59
N LYS A 2 25.70 -7.52 -11.55
CA LYS A 2 24.67 -7.65 -10.49
C LYS A 2 24.64 -6.35 -9.67
N LEU A 3 23.48 -5.70 -9.58
CA LEU A 3 23.29 -4.52 -8.73
C LEU A 3 23.54 -4.89 -7.27
N GLY A 4 24.35 -4.07 -6.58
CA GLY A 4 24.58 -4.21 -5.14
C GLY A 4 23.31 -3.98 -4.33
N TYR A 5 23.25 -4.54 -3.11
CA TYR A 5 22.10 -4.50 -2.21
C TYR A 5 21.49 -3.09 -2.05
N TRP A 6 22.31 -2.11 -1.68
CA TRP A 6 21.88 -0.72 -1.50
C TRP A 6 21.29 -0.09 -2.77
N LYS A 7 21.82 -0.43 -3.95
CA LYS A 7 21.28 0.06 -5.23
C LYS A 7 19.93 -0.57 -5.55
N LYS A 8 19.72 -1.85 -5.19
CA LYS A 8 18.42 -2.50 -5.31
C LYS A 8 17.42 -1.90 -4.32
N TYR A 9 17.82 -1.74 -3.05
CA TYR A 9 17.01 -1.11 -2.02
C TYR A 9 16.59 0.32 -2.39
N GLU A 10 17.54 1.16 -2.81
CA GLU A 10 17.23 2.50 -3.31
C GLU A 10 16.30 2.47 -4.52
N SER A 11 16.49 1.52 -5.44
CA SER A 11 15.64 1.43 -6.63
C SER A 11 14.19 1.06 -6.27
N ILE A 12 14.00 0.26 -5.22
CA ILE A 12 12.69 -0.09 -4.64
C ILE A 12 12.13 1.16 -3.95
N LEU A 13 12.85 1.78 -3.01
CA LEU A 13 12.39 2.98 -2.31
C LEU A 13 12.05 4.15 -3.25
N LYS A 14 12.87 4.37 -4.30
CA LYS A 14 12.59 5.39 -5.32
C LYS A 14 11.33 5.09 -6.13
N ARG A 15 10.95 3.81 -6.26
CA ARG A 15 9.70 3.39 -6.93
C ARG A 15 8.50 3.47 -6.00
N PHE A 16 8.69 3.26 -4.69
CA PHE A 16 7.63 3.13 -3.68
C PHE A 16 7.67 4.25 -2.64
N THR A 17 7.74 5.51 -3.08
CA THR A 17 7.58 6.61 -2.14
C THR A 17 6.11 6.72 -1.68
N PRO A 18 5.85 7.12 -0.43
CA PRO A 18 4.49 7.35 0.08
C PRO A 18 3.62 8.21 -0.85
N GLU A 19 4.22 9.25 -1.42
CA GLU A 19 3.59 10.13 -2.40
C GLU A 19 3.16 9.41 -3.69
N LYS A 20 4.00 8.50 -4.22
CA LYS A 20 3.65 7.72 -5.42
C LYS A 20 2.51 6.76 -5.16
N VAL A 21 2.48 6.16 -3.97
CA VAL A 21 1.39 5.26 -3.57
C VAL A 21 0.10 6.06 -3.44
N TYR A 22 0.12 7.21 -2.75
CA TYR A 22 -1.03 8.10 -2.64
C TYR A 22 -1.55 8.55 -4.01
N ASN A 23 -0.67 9.02 -4.89
CA ASN A 23 -1.04 9.47 -6.24
C ASN A 23 -1.63 8.33 -7.09
N MET A 24 -1.18 7.10 -6.90
CA MET A 24 -1.76 5.94 -7.57
C MET A 24 -3.19 5.64 -7.08
N VAL A 25 -3.44 5.65 -5.76
CA VAL A 25 -4.80 5.54 -5.22
C VAL A 25 -5.69 6.69 -5.73
N LEU A 26 -5.12 7.88 -5.90
CA LEU A 26 -5.83 9.02 -6.47
C LEU A 26 -6.27 8.77 -7.92
N GLU A 27 -5.41 8.16 -8.75
CA GLU A 27 -5.77 7.80 -10.13
C GLU A 27 -6.87 6.73 -10.20
N PHE A 28 -6.85 5.75 -9.29
CA PHE A 28 -7.95 4.77 -9.18
C PHE A 28 -9.26 5.44 -8.78
N ALA A 29 -9.22 6.32 -7.77
CA ALA A 29 -10.40 7.08 -7.35
C ALA A 29 -10.94 7.98 -8.49
N LYS A 30 -10.06 8.63 -9.26
CA LYS A 30 -10.47 9.41 -10.44
C LYS A 30 -11.16 8.57 -11.51
N ARG A 31 -10.69 7.33 -11.74
CA ARG A 31 -11.30 6.39 -12.68
C ARG A 31 -12.68 5.92 -12.23
N LEU A 32 -12.87 5.68 -10.94
CA LEU A 32 -14.18 5.32 -10.36
C LEU A 32 -15.17 6.50 -10.36
N GLY A 33 -14.67 7.73 -10.42
CA GLY A 33 -15.46 8.96 -10.49
C GLY A 33 -15.68 9.61 -9.12
N GLU A 34 -16.60 10.57 -9.02
CA GLU A 34 -16.88 11.17 -7.71
C GLU A 34 -17.70 10.21 -6.82
N PRO A 35 -17.25 9.92 -5.58
CA PRO A 35 -17.97 9.01 -4.69
C PRO A 35 -19.32 9.57 -4.25
N TYR A 36 -19.42 10.89 -4.12
CA TYR A 36 -20.66 11.58 -3.80
C TYR A 36 -20.62 13.01 -4.34
N LYS A 37 -21.79 13.56 -4.66
CA LYS A 37 -21.90 14.95 -5.12
C LYS A 37 -21.51 15.91 -4.00
N LYS A 38 -20.62 16.86 -4.30
CA LYS A 38 -20.35 17.98 -3.40
C LYS A 38 -21.65 18.77 -3.17
N LYS A 39 -22.13 18.84 -1.91
CA LYS A 39 -23.32 19.65 -1.59
C LYS A 39 -23.09 21.12 -1.98
N SER A 40 -24.11 21.69 -2.62
CA SER A 40 -24.10 22.96 -3.36
C SER A 40 -24.16 24.20 -2.48
N LYS A 41 -23.51 25.29 -2.94
CA LYS A 41 -23.69 26.75 -2.70
C LYS A 41 -23.91 27.31 -1.28
N TYR A 42 -24.49 26.59 -0.34
CA TYR A 42 -24.78 27.04 1.03
C TYR A 42 -24.06 26.13 2.04
N GLY A 43 -23.32 26.75 2.97
CA GLY A 43 -22.53 26.07 4.01
C GLY A 43 -21.01 26.22 3.82
N ARG A 44 -20.24 25.65 4.77
CA ARG A 44 -18.76 25.70 4.75
C ARG A 44 -18.24 24.93 3.54
N LYS A 45 -17.45 25.59 2.70
CA LYS A 45 -16.78 24.96 1.55
C LYS A 45 -15.96 23.76 2.05
N THR A 46 -16.10 22.61 1.40
CA THR A 46 -15.24 21.45 1.69
C THR A 46 -13.78 21.82 1.41
N LYS A 47 -12.87 21.46 2.31
CA LYS A 47 -11.44 21.79 2.21
C LYS A 47 -10.80 21.12 0.99
N VAL A 48 -11.25 19.90 0.67
CA VAL A 48 -10.80 19.11 -0.49
C VAL A 48 -11.99 18.50 -1.24
N ARG A 49 -11.74 17.89 -2.40
CA ARG A 49 -12.79 17.22 -3.19
C ARG A 49 -13.19 15.87 -2.58
N PRO A 50 -14.42 15.39 -2.84
CA PRO A 50 -14.86 14.05 -2.42
C PRO A 50 -13.90 12.92 -2.80
N ILE A 51 -13.35 12.98 -4.02
CA ILE A 51 -12.33 12.03 -4.50
C ILE A 51 -11.10 12.05 -3.59
N GLU A 52 -10.58 13.23 -3.25
CA GLU A 52 -9.40 13.37 -2.40
C GLU A 52 -9.64 12.88 -0.97
N TYR A 53 -10.85 13.06 -0.43
CA TYR A 53 -11.23 12.45 0.84
C TYR A 53 -11.19 10.93 0.77
N ALA A 54 -11.83 10.33 -0.25
CA ALA A 54 -11.86 8.89 -0.40
C ALA A 54 -10.45 8.30 -0.60
N THR A 55 -9.65 8.92 -1.46
CA THR A 55 -8.24 8.56 -1.68
C THR A 55 -7.46 8.61 -0.38
N TYR A 56 -7.54 9.71 0.37
CA TYR A 56 -6.76 9.88 1.59
C TYR A 56 -7.13 8.86 2.66
N ILE A 57 -8.42 8.59 2.84
CA ILE A 57 -8.91 7.59 3.80
C ILE A 57 -8.44 6.19 3.41
N VAL A 58 -8.64 5.78 2.14
CA VAL A 58 -8.21 4.45 1.68
C VAL A 58 -6.69 4.28 1.81
N TYR A 59 -5.92 5.27 1.37
CA TYR A 59 -4.47 5.26 1.49
C TYR A 59 -4.02 5.07 2.95
N GLN A 60 -4.57 5.84 3.89
CA GLN A 60 -4.20 5.76 5.30
C GLN A 60 -4.65 4.45 5.97
N ILE A 61 -5.78 3.88 5.56
CA ILE A 61 -6.25 2.58 6.06
C ILE A 61 -5.35 1.45 5.55
N ILE A 62 -5.05 1.42 4.26
CA ILE A 62 -4.25 0.33 3.66
C ILE A 62 -2.79 0.38 4.12
N ILE A 63 -2.17 1.56 4.12
CA ILE A 63 -0.73 1.67 4.35
C ILE A 63 -0.39 1.74 5.84
N ASN A 64 -1.16 2.49 6.61
CA ASN A 64 -0.83 2.79 8.00
C ASN A 64 -1.77 2.11 9.01
N ASN A 65 -2.85 1.46 8.56
CA ASN A 65 -3.95 1.01 9.42
C ASN A 65 -4.40 2.12 10.39
N ALA A 66 -4.42 3.36 9.89
CA ALA A 66 -4.53 4.54 10.73
C ALA A 66 -5.98 4.77 11.19
N THR A 67 -6.14 5.23 12.42
CA THR A 67 -7.42 5.76 12.90
C THR A 67 -7.65 7.17 12.35
N PHE A 68 -8.90 7.64 12.26
CA PHE A 68 -9.21 9.01 11.81
C PHE A 68 -8.47 10.10 12.61
N ARG A 69 -8.19 9.83 13.89
CA ARG A 69 -7.41 10.75 14.74
C ARG A 69 -5.93 10.80 14.35
N ALA A 70 -5.35 9.68 13.94
CA ALA A 70 -4.00 9.64 13.41
C ALA A 70 -3.92 10.32 12.03
N MET A 71 -4.92 10.11 11.17
CA MET A 71 -5.02 10.76 9.86
C MET A 71 -5.03 12.30 9.94
N GLU A 72 -5.60 12.88 10.99
CA GLU A 72 -5.63 14.34 11.16
C GLU A 72 -4.22 14.96 11.09
N PHE A 73 -3.23 14.32 11.71
CA PHE A 73 -1.85 14.81 11.77
C PHE A 73 -1.16 14.84 10.40
N GLU A 74 -1.47 13.87 9.55
CA GLU A 74 -0.80 13.72 8.25
C GLU A 74 -1.59 14.31 7.08
N SER A 75 -2.85 14.68 7.30
CA SER A 75 -3.77 15.14 6.25
C SER A 75 -3.20 16.26 5.37
N LYS A 76 -2.46 17.20 5.98
CA LYS A 76 -1.83 18.32 5.28
C LYS A 76 -0.74 17.89 4.31
N ILE A 77 -0.02 16.81 4.60
CA ILE A 77 1.09 16.29 3.79
C ILE A 77 0.55 15.80 2.45
N TYR A 78 -0.57 15.08 2.46
CA TYR A 78 -1.10 14.41 1.27
C TYR A 78 -2.15 15.22 0.52
N THR A 79 -2.97 16.00 1.25
CA THR A 79 -4.11 16.70 0.66
C THR A 79 -3.91 18.22 0.54
N GLY A 80 -2.80 18.75 1.07
CA GLY A 80 -2.53 20.19 1.16
C GLY A 80 -3.42 20.94 2.16
N ALA A 81 -4.39 20.27 2.78
CA ALA A 81 -5.31 20.83 3.75
C ALA A 81 -5.27 20.06 5.07
N HIS A 82 -5.41 20.77 6.18
CA HIS A 82 -5.63 20.13 7.47
C HIS A 82 -7.07 19.62 7.55
N LEU A 83 -7.25 18.32 7.73
CA LEU A 83 -8.56 17.65 7.82
C LEU A 83 -8.76 17.14 9.24
N ASP A 84 -9.66 17.78 9.98
CA ASP A 84 -10.01 17.37 11.34
C ASP A 84 -10.62 15.96 11.33
N HIS A 85 -10.35 15.12 12.33
CA HIS A 85 -10.84 13.73 12.38
C HIS A 85 -12.38 13.65 12.27
N SER A 86 -13.11 14.57 12.90
CA SER A 86 -14.57 14.66 12.80
C SER A 86 -15.03 14.97 11.38
N THR A 87 -14.26 15.79 10.64
CA THR A 87 -14.51 16.06 9.22
C THR A 87 -14.25 14.81 8.38
N LEU A 88 -13.22 14.02 8.71
CA LEU A 88 -12.94 12.76 8.02
C LEU A 88 -14.09 11.76 8.22
N VAL A 89 -14.57 11.57 9.45
CA VAL A 89 -15.72 10.68 9.76
C VAL A 89 -16.95 11.08 8.96
N VAL A 90 -17.35 12.36 8.99
CA VAL A 90 -18.54 12.85 8.29
C VAL A 90 -18.43 12.72 6.75
N ASN A 91 -17.22 12.75 6.19
CA ASN A 91 -17.03 12.52 4.75
C ASN A 91 -16.94 11.03 4.43
N PHE A 92 -16.36 10.21 5.31
CA PHE A 92 -16.32 8.77 5.17
C PHE A 92 -17.74 8.16 5.10
N GLU A 93 -18.64 8.58 5.99
CA GLU A 93 -20.04 8.14 6.01
C GLU A 93 -20.81 8.43 4.71
N LYS A 94 -20.33 9.36 3.89
CA LYS A 94 -20.95 9.71 2.60
C LYS A 94 -20.43 8.86 1.44
N ILE A 95 -19.30 8.17 1.62
CA ILE A 95 -18.72 7.34 0.58
C ILE A 95 -19.57 6.07 0.46
N PRO A 96 -20.10 5.75 -0.74
CA PRO A 96 -20.82 4.51 -0.95
C PRO A 96 -19.92 3.31 -0.63
N VAL A 97 -20.47 2.30 0.05
CA VAL A 97 -19.72 1.09 0.44
C VAL A 97 -19.09 0.42 -0.78
N VAL A 98 -19.84 0.30 -1.88
CA VAL A 98 -19.35 -0.30 -3.13
C VAL A 98 -18.12 0.46 -3.66
N TYR A 99 -18.22 1.78 -3.76
CA TYR A 99 -17.09 2.62 -4.20
C TYR A 99 -15.85 2.42 -3.32
N PHE A 100 -16.04 2.34 -2.01
CA PHE A 100 -14.95 2.17 -1.06
C PHE A 100 -14.27 0.80 -1.20
N LEU A 101 -15.07 -0.26 -1.34
CA LEU A 101 -14.57 -1.61 -1.56
C LEU A 101 -13.83 -1.72 -2.89
N ASP A 102 -14.40 -1.20 -3.98
CA ASP A 102 -13.75 -1.19 -5.30
C ASP A 102 -12.39 -0.49 -5.26
N LEU A 103 -12.32 0.66 -4.57
CA LEU A 103 -11.07 1.40 -4.42
C LEU A 103 -10.03 0.64 -3.57
N ILE A 104 -10.47 -0.06 -2.53
CA ILE A 104 -9.59 -0.93 -1.72
C ILE A 104 -9.08 -2.10 -2.56
N GLU A 105 -9.97 -2.80 -3.26
CA GLU A 105 -9.61 -3.97 -4.07
C GLU A 105 -8.65 -3.60 -5.21
N GLU A 106 -8.90 -2.51 -5.94
CA GLU A 106 -7.97 -2.04 -6.96
C GLU A 106 -6.61 -1.67 -6.39
N THR A 107 -6.60 -1.01 -5.22
CA THR A 107 -5.35 -0.65 -4.54
C THR A 107 -4.58 -1.88 -4.07
N GLY A 108 -5.27 -2.82 -3.40
CA GLY A 108 -4.70 -4.06 -2.90
C GLY A 108 -4.15 -4.93 -4.03
N ALA A 109 -4.94 -5.19 -5.06
CA ALA A 109 -4.52 -5.97 -6.22
C ALA A 109 -3.33 -5.35 -6.98
N TYR A 110 -3.19 -4.02 -6.93
CA TYR A 110 -2.02 -3.37 -7.49
C TYR A 110 -0.79 -3.55 -6.58
N LEU A 111 -0.94 -3.37 -5.26
CA LEU A 111 0.14 -3.60 -4.30
C LEU A 111 0.61 -5.07 -4.33
N ASP A 112 -0.29 -6.04 -4.41
CA ASP A 112 0.05 -7.46 -4.53
C ASP A 112 0.83 -7.74 -5.82
N ARG A 113 0.38 -7.21 -6.97
CA ARG A 113 1.14 -7.32 -8.23
C ARG A 113 2.51 -6.66 -8.18
N LEU A 114 2.68 -5.63 -7.35
CA LEU A 114 3.98 -5.02 -7.11
C LEU A 114 4.87 -5.92 -6.24
N LEU A 115 4.30 -6.55 -5.21
CA LEU A 115 4.98 -7.45 -4.30
C LEU A 115 5.40 -8.76 -4.99
N GLU A 116 4.53 -9.34 -5.82
CA GLU A 116 4.84 -10.50 -6.68
C GLU A 116 5.96 -10.22 -7.68
N ARG A 117 6.11 -8.95 -8.12
CA ARG A 117 7.23 -8.52 -8.95
C ARG A 117 8.48 -8.16 -8.15
N SER A 118 8.37 -8.11 -6.82
CA SER A 118 9.46 -7.88 -5.90
C SER A 118 9.74 -9.14 -5.07
N ASP A 119 10.24 -10.19 -5.71
CA ASP A 119 10.94 -11.32 -5.03
C ASP A 119 12.20 -10.89 -4.23
N GLN A 120 12.33 -9.59 -3.96
CA GLN A 120 13.44 -8.99 -3.24
C GLN A 120 12.96 -8.69 -1.83
N TYR A 121 12.94 -9.73 -1.00
CA TYR A 121 13.01 -9.55 0.45
C TYR A 121 14.26 -8.73 0.74
N VAL A 122 14.06 -7.43 0.96
CA VAL A 122 15.10 -6.56 1.49
C VAL A 122 15.18 -6.92 2.97
N ALA A 123 16.17 -7.75 3.32
CA ALA A 123 16.50 -8.02 4.71
C ALA A 123 16.94 -6.70 5.37
N ASP A 124 16.03 -6.06 6.08
CA ASP A 124 16.29 -4.83 6.81
C ASP A 124 17.47 -5.02 7.79
N SER A 125 18.31 -3.99 7.88
CA SER A 125 19.48 -3.92 8.75
C SER A 125 19.13 -3.82 10.25
N SER A 126 17.87 -4.02 10.63
CA SER A 126 17.37 -3.91 12.01
C SER A 126 17.90 -4.96 12.99
N ALA A 127 18.90 -5.76 12.61
CA ALA A 127 19.44 -6.87 13.40
C ALA A 127 18.37 -7.87 13.88
N VAL A 128 17.18 -7.85 13.25
CA VAL A 128 16.14 -8.84 13.49
C VAL A 128 16.55 -10.11 12.77
N THR A 129 17.15 -11.01 13.54
CA THR A 129 17.59 -12.32 13.07
C THR A 129 16.35 -13.17 12.82
N THR A 130 16.03 -13.44 11.55
CA THR A 130 15.06 -14.49 11.23
C THR A 130 15.62 -15.85 11.64
N PRO A 131 14.78 -16.85 11.98
CA PRO A 131 15.25 -18.20 12.30
C PRO A 131 16.19 -18.75 11.22
N LEU A 132 15.93 -18.44 9.95
CA LEU A 132 16.77 -18.80 8.82
C LEU A 132 18.20 -18.23 8.92
N LYS A 133 18.36 -16.96 9.32
CA LYS A 133 19.68 -16.33 9.48
C LYS A 133 20.42 -16.90 10.68
N PHE A 134 19.71 -17.16 11.78
CA PHE A 134 20.26 -17.83 12.97
C PHE A 134 20.75 -19.25 12.65
N GLU A 135 19.99 -20.01 11.85
CA GLU A 135 20.38 -21.35 11.41
C GLU A 135 21.55 -21.30 10.43
N THR A 136 21.60 -20.32 9.52
CA THR A 136 22.68 -20.18 8.54
C THR A 136 24.01 -19.78 9.20
N GLU A 137 23.97 -18.88 10.18
CA GLU A 137 25.17 -18.41 10.90
C GLU A 137 25.67 -19.44 11.94
N ASN A 138 24.77 -20.19 12.61
CA ASN A 138 25.19 -21.15 13.65
C ASN A 138 25.39 -22.59 13.15
N LYS A 139 24.73 -23.04 12.08
CA LYS A 139 24.82 -24.45 11.62
C LYS A 139 25.81 -24.69 10.48
N GLY A 140 26.38 -23.65 9.87
CA GLY A 140 27.42 -23.81 8.84
C GLY A 140 26.95 -24.58 7.59
N LYS A 141 26.62 -23.82 6.54
CA LYS A 141 26.40 -24.26 5.13
C LYS A 141 25.26 -25.23 4.84
N ILE A 142 24.23 -24.67 4.20
CA ILE A 142 23.81 -25.16 2.87
C ILE A 142 23.73 -23.94 1.95
N VAL A 143 24.67 -23.84 1.01
CA VAL A 143 24.68 -22.85 -0.07
C VAL A 143 24.48 -23.68 -1.34
N GLU A 144 23.38 -23.43 -2.04
CA GLU A 144 22.91 -24.06 -3.29
C GLU A 144 22.25 -25.44 -3.14
N GLU A 145 20.93 -25.46 -2.94
CA GLU A 145 20.11 -26.57 -3.45
C GLU A 145 19.47 -26.15 -4.77
N LYS A 146 19.96 -26.78 -5.85
CA LYS A 146 19.31 -26.83 -7.15
C LYS A 146 18.00 -27.61 -6.95
N ILE A 147 16.86 -26.92 -7.09
CA ILE A 147 15.55 -27.58 -7.01
C ILE A 147 15.38 -28.40 -8.30
N GLU A 148 15.56 -29.72 -8.21
CA GLU A 148 15.08 -30.66 -9.23
C GLU A 148 13.61 -31.02 -8.93
N PHE A 149 12.72 -30.68 -9.85
CA PHE A 149 11.31 -31.04 -9.77
C PHE A 149 11.15 -32.54 -10.07
N LEU A 150 10.74 -33.32 -9.06
CA LEU A 150 10.18 -34.65 -9.30
C LEU A 150 8.72 -34.49 -9.73
N PHE A 151 8.42 -34.80 -10.98
CA PHE A 151 7.04 -34.91 -11.45
C PHE A 151 6.33 -36.04 -10.70
N PRO A 152 5.05 -35.87 -10.31
CA PRO A 152 4.30 -36.93 -9.64
C PRO A 152 4.18 -38.17 -10.54
N PRO A 153 4.10 -39.38 -9.97
CA PRO A 153 4.07 -40.60 -10.75
C PRO A 153 2.86 -40.61 -11.69
N VAL A 154 3.11 -40.95 -12.95
CA VAL A 154 2.06 -41.30 -13.91
C VAL A 154 1.45 -42.61 -13.45
N TYR A 155 0.27 -42.53 -12.82
CA TYR A 155 -0.53 -43.72 -12.56
C TYR A 155 -0.94 -44.34 -13.90
N SER A 156 -0.40 -45.51 -14.20
CA SER A 156 -0.87 -46.38 -15.28
C SER A 156 -0.88 -47.81 -14.76
N GLY A 157 -2.08 -48.42 -14.74
CA GLY A 157 -2.33 -49.81 -14.35
C GLY A 157 -3.29 -49.94 -13.18
#